data_AF-A0A935M4R1-F1
#
_entry.id   AF-A0A935M4R1-F1
#
_cell.length_a   1.000
_cell.length_b   1.000
_cell.length_c   1.000
_cell.angle_alpha   90.00
_cell.angle_beta   90.00
_cell.angle_gamma   90.00
#
_symmetry.space_group_name_H-M   'P 1'
#
loop_
_entity.id
_entity.type
_entity.pdbx_description
1 polymer ?
#
loop_
_entity_poly.entity_id
_entity_poly.type
_entity_poly.pdbx_seq_one_letter_code
_entity_poly.pdbx_strand_id
1 'polypeptide(L)'
;MAKPPPSPGAEALRAFAPELRILRAGTALARIYFTDGRGATRWNAFRRFGPLGSRFDHHVPDRTGAPCEQERTILYAAVHIDTCVAEVLQQTRRVDRTRGAPWLAVFAFARDLALLDLTGAFCTRIGACMAIASGSRKRARDWSQDLYEAYGTIDGLYYPSSMNGHAPALVTRGQPDAEVIRRHLQALEDALTHLRPHAGNTAMQLCTQNALDVATHIAAGSGVDAPEYATIIDRLAELRISRTGPSR
;
A
#
# COMPACT_ATOMS: atom_id res chain seq x y z
N MET A 1 -27.08 -7.78 -2.02
CA MET A 1 -25.92 -7.20 -2.73
C MET A 1 -25.64 -8.05 -3.95
N ALA A 2 -25.57 -7.47 -5.15
CA ALA A 2 -25.32 -8.23 -6.38
C ALA A 2 -23.97 -8.94 -6.30
N LYS A 3 -23.92 -10.22 -6.67
CA LYS A 3 -22.68 -10.98 -6.76
C LYS A 3 -22.12 -10.77 -8.17
N PRO A 4 -20.88 -10.28 -8.37
CA PRO A 4 -20.29 -10.21 -9.72
C PRO A 4 -20.30 -11.60 -10.34
N PRO A 5 -20.43 -11.78 -11.66
CA PRO A 5 -20.34 -13.10 -12.29
C PRO A 5 -19.11 -13.89 -11.77
N PRO A 6 -19.17 -15.23 -11.71
CA PRO A 6 -17.96 -16.00 -11.42
C PRO A 6 -16.87 -15.67 -12.45
N SER A 7 -15.62 -15.66 -12.02
CA SER A 7 -14.50 -15.52 -12.95
C SER A 7 -14.49 -16.70 -13.93
N PRO A 8 -14.18 -16.47 -15.22
CA PRO A 8 -14.08 -17.55 -16.21
C PRO A 8 -12.80 -18.39 -16.03
N GLY A 9 -11.93 -18.04 -15.06
CA GLY A 9 -10.66 -18.71 -14.80
C GLY A 9 -9.50 -18.06 -15.55
N ALA A 10 -8.29 -18.22 -15.01
CA ALA A 10 -7.08 -17.60 -15.55
C ALA A 10 -6.80 -17.94 -17.02
N GLU A 11 -7.04 -19.18 -17.46
CA GLU A 11 -6.81 -19.61 -18.83
C GLU A 11 -7.68 -18.86 -19.84
N ALA A 12 -8.99 -18.76 -19.58
CA ALA A 12 -9.91 -18.01 -20.42
C ALA A 12 -9.56 -16.50 -20.44
N LEU A 13 -9.08 -15.96 -19.32
CA LEU A 13 -8.66 -14.56 -19.24
C LEU A 13 -7.45 -14.27 -20.14
N ARG A 14 -6.52 -15.21 -20.35
CA ARG A 14 -5.35 -15.01 -21.22
C ARG A 14 -5.72 -14.75 -22.69
N ALA A 15 -6.95 -15.06 -23.11
CA ALA A 15 -7.43 -14.76 -24.46
C ALA A 15 -7.70 -13.26 -24.69
N PHE A 16 -7.75 -12.45 -23.62
CA PHE A 16 -8.03 -11.02 -23.71
C PHE A 16 -6.74 -10.20 -23.55
N ALA A 17 -6.51 -9.27 -24.46
CA ALA A 17 -5.43 -8.29 -24.30
C ALA A 17 -5.73 -7.39 -23.08
N PRO A 18 -4.78 -7.25 -22.12
CA PRO A 18 -4.99 -6.43 -20.95
C PRO A 18 -5.06 -4.94 -21.33
N GLU A 19 -6.01 -4.21 -20.77
CA GLU A 19 -6.05 -2.75 -20.87
C GLU A 19 -5.28 -2.16 -19.68
N LEU A 20 -4.20 -1.44 -19.96
CA LEU A 20 -3.28 -0.96 -18.94
C LEU A 20 -3.43 0.54 -18.73
N ARG A 21 -3.46 0.92 -17.46
CA ARG A 21 -3.30 2.30 -16.99
C ARG A 21 -1.91 2.46 -16.42
N ILE A 22 -1.13 3.37 -17.01
CA ILE A 22 0.20 3.70 -16.52
C ILE A 22 0.10 4.79 -15.46
N LEU A 23 0.44 4.45 -14.21
CA LEU A 23 0.67 5.45 -13.18
C LEU A 23 2.12 5.91 -13.27
N ARG A 24 2.34 7.20 -13.55
CA ARG A 24 3.68 7.74 -13.76
C ARG A 24 4.51 7.74 -12.48
N ALA A 25 5.81 7.52 -12.62
CA ALA A 25 6.79 7.76 -11.56
C ALA A 25 6.57 9.14 -10.91
N GLY A 26 6.70 9.21 -9.59
CA GLY A 26 6.47 10.45 -8.84
C GLY A 26 5.00 10.79 -8.58
N THR A 27 4.02 10.01 -9.10
CA THR A 27 2.61 10.22 -8.73
C THR A 27 2.42 9.92 -7.25
N ALA A 28 1.92 10.91 -6.50
CA ALA A 28 1.63 10.78 -5.09
C ALA A 28 0.49 9.77 -4.85
N LEU A 29 0.73 8.87 -3.92
CA LEU A 29 -0.19 7.84 -3.45
C LEU A 29 -0.31 7.93 -1.95
N ALA A 30 -1.54 7.82 -1.47
CA ALA A 30 -1.86 7.69 -0.06
C ALA A 30 -2.11 6.22 0.29
N ARG A 31 -1.74 5.83 1.50
CA ARG A 31 -2.10 4.55 2.11
C ARG A 31 -2.39 4.75 3.58
N ILE A 32 -3.49 4.18 4.05
CA ILE A 32 -3.70 3.93 5.47
C ILE A 32 -3.26 2.50 5.77
N TYR A 33 -2.43 2.35 6.78
CA TYR A 33 -1.94 1.05 7.25
C TYR A 33 -2.04 0.98 8.77
N PHE A 34 -2.07 -0.23 9.30
CA PHE A 34 -2.18 -0.48 10.74
C PHE A 34 -0.83 -0.98 11.23
N THR A 35 -0.34 -0.44 12.34
CA THR A 35 0.93 -0.87 12.96
C THR A 35 0.74 -1.92 14.04
N ASP A 36 -0.51 -2.24 14.39
CA ASP A 36 -0.86 -3.24 15.40
C ASP A 36 -1.97 -4.19 14.90
N GLY A 37 -2.08 -5.37 15.53
CA GLY A 37 -3.03 -6.42 15.21
C GLY A 37 -2.57 -7.39 14.12
N ARG A 38 -3.46 -8.32 13.73
CA ARG A 38 -3.16 -9.42 12.77
C ARG A 38 -2.77 -8.97 11.36
N GLY A 39 -2.94 -7.69 11.04
CA GLY A 39 -2.56 -7.08 9.76
C GLY A 39 -1.47 -6.01 9.90
N ALA A 40 -0.80 -5.96 11.06
CA ALA A 40 0.27 -5.02 11.32
C ALA A 40 1.31 -5.06 10.21
N THR A 41 1.63 -3.90 9.66
CA THR A 41 2.55 -3.79 8.53
C THR A 41 3.25 -2.43 8.55
N ARG A 42 4.20 -2.24 7.64
CA ARG A 42 4.93 -0.99 7.46
C ARG A 42 4.35 -0.23 6.28
N TRP A 43 4.53 1.09 6.24
CA TRP A 43 4.04 1.93 5.14
C TRP A 43 4.50 1.43 3.77
N ASN A 44 5.76 0.97 3.69
CA ASN A 44 6.42 0.44 2.49
C ASN A 44 6.32 -1.09 2.36
N ALA A 45 5.78 -1.80 3.34
CA ALA A 45 5.72 -3.25 3.28
C ALA A 45 4.55 -3.71 2.41
N PHE A 46 4.86 -4.62 1.48
CA PHE A 46 3.86 -5.41 0.79
C PHE A 46 3.56 -6.64 1.64
N ARG A 47 2.28 -6.88 1.92
CA ARG A 47 1.87 -8.02 2.72
C ARG A 47 2.01 -9.31 1.91
N ARG A 48 2.60 -10.33 2.54
CA ARG A 48 2.77 -11.70 2.03
C ARG A 48 1.85 -12.74 2.67
N PHE A 49 1.32 -12.44 3.84
CA PHE A 49 0.35 -13.28 4.53
C PHE A 49 -1.07 -13.08 3.98
N GLY A 50 -1.75 -14.14 3.52
CA GLY A 50 -3.13 -14.06 3.05
C GLY A 50 -3.72 -15.41 2.65
N PRO A 51 -4.95 -15.45 2.11
CA PRO A 51 -5.85 -14.32 1.85
C PRO A 51 -6.55 -13.81 3.11
N LEU A 52 -6.78 -12.50 3.16
CA LEU A 52 -7.56 -11.81 4.17
C LEU A 52 -8.87 -11.26 3.58
N GLY A 53 -9.55 -10.39 4.33
CA GLY A 53 -10.86 -9.87 3.98
C GLY A 53 -10.91 -8.93 2.78
N SER A 54 -9.78 -8.40 2.28
CA SER A 54 -9.75 -7.41 1.19
C SER A 54 -10.31 -7.96 -0.13
N ARG A 55 -10.84 -7.07 -0.98
CA ARG A 55 -11.52 -7.42 -2.25
C ARG A 55 -10.57 -8.04 -3.26
N PHE A 56 -9.47 -7.35 -3.52
CA PHE A 56 -8.52 -7.78 -4.54
C PHE A 56 -7.35 -8.55 -3.95
N ASP A 57 -7.59 -9.28 -2.87
CA ASP A 57 -6.55 -10.13 -2.28
C ASP A 57 -6.33 -11.36 -3.17
N HIS A 58 -5.19 -11.40 -3.86
CA HIS A 58 -4.83 -12.47 -4.79
C HIS A 58 -4.07 -13.62 -4.11
N HIS A 59 -3.84 -13.56 -2.80
CA HIS A 59 -3.26 -14.68 -2.04
C HIS A 59 -4.17 -15.91 -2.11
N VAL A 60 -3.59 -17.10 -2.09
CA VAL A 60 -4.32 -18.38 -2.11
C VAL A 60 -4.30 -19.02 -0.72
N PRO A 61 -5.39 -19.65 -0.26
CA PRO A 61 -5.37 -20.35 1.02
C PRO A 61 -4.46 -21.58 0.95
N ASP A 62 -3.99 -22.06 2.10
CA ASP A 62 -3.27 -23.33 2.19
C ASP A 62 -4.19 -24.54 1.99
N ARG A 63 -3.62 -25.76 2.12
CA ARG A 63 -4.36 -27.03 1.95
C ARG A 63 -5.52 -27.21 2.92
N THR A 64 -5.53 -26.50 4.06
CA THR A 64 -6.60 -26.54 5.07
C THR A 64 -7.65 -25.44 4.86
N GLY A 65 -7.44 -24.56 3.88
CA GLY A 65 -8.28 -23.39 3.64
C GLY A 65 -7.87 -22.17 4.47
N ALA A 66 -6.76 -22.23 5.21
CA ALA A 66 -6.30 -21.16 6.09
C ALA A 66 -5.40 -20.15 5.38
N PRO A 67 -5.33 -18.89 5.85
CA PRO A 67 -4.34 -17.93 5.36
C PRO A 67 -2.91 -18.36 5.73
N CYS A 68 -1.96 -18.11 4.82
CA CYS A 68 -0.55 -18.49 4.96
C CYS A 68 0.39 -17.42 4.36
N GLU A 69 1.68 -17.50 4.72
CA GLU A 69 2.77 -16.73 4.10
C GLU A 69 3.10 -17.26 2.70
N GLN A 70 3.33 -16.36 1.74
CA GLN A 70 3.48 -16.66 0.31
C GLN A 70 4.43 -15.68 -0.39
N GLU A 71 4.91 -16.02 -1.59
CA GLU A 71 5.66 -15.08 -2.45
C GLU A 71 4.79 -13.97 -3.04
N ARG A 72 3.46 -14.16 -3.03
CA ARG A 72 2.50 -13.14 -3.42
C ARG A 72 2.64 -11.93 -2.49
N THR A 73 2.63 -10.74 -3.07
CA THR A 73 2.85 -9.49 -2.36
C THR A 73 1.76 -8.51 -2.73
N ILE A 74 1.20 -7.81 -1.74
CA ILE A 74 0.10 -6.90 -1.98
C ILE A 74 0.21 -5.62 -1.15
N LEU A 75 -0.03 -4.49 -1.82
CA LEU A 75 -0.12 -3.18 -1.21
C LEU A 75 -1.34 -2.45 -1.78
N TYR A 76 -2.16 -1.89 -0.90
CA TYR A 76 -3.31 -1.05 -1.27
C TYR A 76 -2.95 0.42 -1.11
N ALA A 77 -3.30 1.23 -2.11
CA ALA A 77 -3.12 2.67 -2.09
C ALA A 77 -4.21 3.36 -2.92
N ALA A 78 -4.29 4.69 -2.82
CA ALA A 78 -5.12 5.50 -3.70
C ALA A 78 -4.42 6.82 -4.03
N VAL A 79 -4.83 7.46 -5.12
CA VAL A 79 -4.31 8.78 -5.52
C VAL A 79 -4.84 9.88 -4.61
N HIS A 80 -6.04 9.69 -4.05
CA HIS A 80 -6.68 10.65 -3.15
C HIS A 80 -6.79 10.06 -1.74
N ILE A 81 -6.36 10.83 -0.74
CA ILE A 81 -6.43 10.46 0.68
C ILE A 81 -7.87 10.11 1.09
N ASP A 82 -8.86 10.87 0.61
CA ASP A 82 -10.27 10.65 0.91
C ASP A 82 -10.75 9.24 0.50
N THR A 83 -10.17 8.69 -0.57
CA THR A 83 -10.45 7.32 -1.02
C THR A 83 -9.91 6.31 0.00
N CYS A 84 -8.71 6.52 0.55
CA CYS A 84 -8.16 5.66 1.60
C CYS A 84 -9.03 5.70 2.86
N VAL A 85 -9.43 6.90 3.28
CA VAL A 85 -10.29 7.10 4.47
C VAL A 85 -11.63 6.40 4.28
N ALA A 86 -12.27 6.58 3.11
CA ALA A 86 -13.56 5.98 2.80
C ALA A 86 -13.51 4.43 2.79
N GLU A 87 -12.44 3.85 2.26
CA GLU A 87 -12.23 2.39 2.25
C GLU A 87 -12.00 1.82 3.66
N VAL A 88 -11.25 2.51 4.52
CA VAL A 88 -11.08 2.10 5.94
C VAL A 88 -12.40 2.22 6.69
N LEU A 89 -13.14 3.31 6.48
CA LEU A 89 -14.47 3.53 7.06
C LEU A 89 -15.47 2.42 6.70
N GLN A 90 -15.40 1.88 5.48
CA GLN A 90 -16.24 0.73 5.07
C GLN A 90 -16.01 -0.50 5.97
N GLN A 91 -14.77 -0.70 6.42
CA GLN A 91 -14.41 -1.87 7.21
C GLN A 91 -14.74 -1.68 8.69
N THR A 92 -14.44 -0.52 9.25
CA THR A 92 -14.54 -0.25 10.70
C THR A 92 -15.88 0.37 11.11
N ARG A 93 -16.66 0.91 10.14
CA ARG A 93 -17.90 1.69 10.35
C ARG A 93 -17.77 2.92 11.27
N ARG A 94 -16.53 3.26 11.68
CA ARG A 94 -16.13 4.44 12.47
C ARG A 94 -14.67 4.77 12.17
N VAL A 95 -14.30 6.06 12.13
CA VAL A 95 -12.88 6.46 12.18
C VAL A 95 -12.41 6.26 13.61
N ASP A 96 -11.96 5.04 13.92
CA ASP A 96 -11.32 4.75 15.19
C ASP A 96 -9.82 5.03 15.04
N ARG A 97 -9.36 6.10 15.70
CA ARG A 97 -7.97 6.58 15.61
C ARG A 97 -7.01 5.80 16.51
N THR A 98 -7.50 4.90 17.35
CA THR A 98 -6.69 4.17 18.33
C THR A 98 -6.65 2.67 18.05
N ARG A 99 -7.76 2.09 17.57
CA ARG A 99 -7.84 0.66 17.28
C ARG A 99 -6.94 0.25 16.11
N GLY A 100 -5.93 -0.57 16.41
CA GLY A 100 -4.94 -1.04 15.46
C GLY A 100 -3.86 -0.01 15.09
N ALA A 101 -3.84 1.15 15.78
CA ALA A 101 -2.95 2.28 15.53
C ALA A 101 -2.85 2.60 14.02
N PRO A 102 -3.90 3.18 13.41
CA PRO A 102 -3.90 3.50 11.98
C PRO A 102 -2.99 4.69 11.68
N TRP A 103 -2.15 4.55 10.67
CA TRP A 103 -1.24 5.57 10.16
C TRP A 103 -1.53 5.88 8.70
N LEU A 104 -1.35 7.15 8.33
CA LEU A 104 -1.39 7.61 6.95
C LEU A 104 0.04 7.82 6.45
N ALA A 105 0.36 7.23 5.30
CA ALA A 105 1.57 7.53 4.55
C ALA A 105 1.19 8.09 3.18
N VAL A 106 1.95 9.09 2.73
CA VAL A 106 1.93 9.59 1.35
C VAL A 106 3.29 9.32 0.76
N PHE A 107 3.33 8.60 -0.36
CA PHE A 107 4.56 8.19 -1.02
C PHE A 107 4.36 8.18 -2.55
N ALA A 108 5.43 8.00 -3.31
CA ALA A 108 5.35 7.84 -4.77
C ALA A 108 6.35 6.77 -5.21
N PHE A 109 6.05 6.02 -6.27
CA PHE A 109 7.02 5.09 -6.86
C PHE A 109 8.04 5.85 -7.73
N ALA A 110 9.30 5.38 -7.80
CA ALA A 110 10.32 6.01 -8.64
C ALA A 110 10.30 5.52 -10.10
N ARG A 111 9.50 4.48 -10.39
CA ARG A 111 9.21 3.99 -11.74
C ARG A 111 7.72 4.09 -12.06
N ASP A 112 7.41 4.01 -13.35
CA ASP A 112 6.05 3.84 -13.82
C ASP A 112 5.48 2.49 -13.34
N LEU A 113 4.20 2.48 -12.99
CA LEU A 113 3.44 1.26 -12.69
C LEU A 113 2.44 0.98 -13.81
N ALA A 114 2.49 -0.23 -14.38
CA ALA A 114 1.53 -0.72 -15.35
C ALA A 114 0.40 -1.47 -14.64
N LEU A 115 -0.75 -0.84 -14.44
CA LEU A 115 -1.87 -1.40 -13.68
C LEU A 115 -2.99 -1.83 -14.63
N LEU A 116 -3.61 -3.00 -14.40
CA LEU A 116 -4.76 -3.43 -15.18
C LEU A 116 -5.98 -2.56 -14.87
N ASP A 117 -6.56 -1.97 -15.90
CA ASP A 117 -7.65 -1.00 -15.77
C ASP A 117 -9.01 -1.71 -15.67
N LEU A 118 -9.57 -1.73 -14.46
CA LEU A 118 -10.90 -2.26 -14.18
C LEU A 118 -11.97 -1.15 -14.11
N THR A 119 -11.64 0.09 -14.46
CA THR A 119 -12.57 1.22 -14.47
C THR A 119 -13.31 1.37 -15.81
N GLY A 120 -12.75 0.79 -16.87
CA GLY A 120 -13.24 0.93 -18.25
C GLY A 120 -13.91 -0.32 -18.82
N ALA A 121 -14.04 -0.32 -20.16
CA ALA A 121 -14.72 -1.36 -20.92
C ALA A 121 -14.06 -2.73 -20.83
N PHE A 122 -12.76 -2.81 -20.50
CA PHE A 122 -12.05 -4.06 -20.28
C PHE A 122 -12.76 -4.98 -19.28
N CYS A 123 -13.26 -4.41 -18.18
CA CYS A 123 -14.01 -5.15 -17.16
C CYS A 123 -15.21 -5.90 -17.76
N THR A 124 -15.95 -5.26 -18.67
CA THR A 124 -17.08 -5.90 -19.38
C THR A 124 -16.62 -6.92 -20.42
N ARG A 125 -15.52 -6.65 -21.13
CA ARG A 125 -14.98 -7.58 -22.15
C ARG A 125 -14.59 -8.93 -21.57
N ILE A 126 -14.03 -8.96 -20.37
CA ILE A 126 -13.66 -10.20 -19.68
C ILE A 126 -14.84 -10.89 -18.98
N GLY A 127 -16.07 -10.37 -19.12
CA GLY A 127 -17.27 -10.92 -18.48
C GLY A 127 -17.48 -10.49 -17.02
N ALA A 128 -16.71 -9.53 -16.51
CA ALA A 128 -16.95 -8.90 -15.22
C ALA A 128 -17.96 -7.73 -15.35
N CYS A 129 -18.28 -7.11 -14.22
CA CYS A 129 -19.10 -5.90 -14.17
C CYS A 129 -18.72 -5.07 -12.93
N MET A 130 -19.36 -3.91 -12.74
CA MET A 130 -19.09 -3.01 -11.61
C MET A 130 -19.19 -3.69 -10.22
N ALA A 131 -19.93 -4.79 -10.11
CA ALA A 131 -20.01 -5.58 -8.90
C ALA A 131 -18.67 -6.24 -8.49
N ILE A 132 -17.65 -6.26 -9.36
CA ILE A 132 -16.30 -6.70 -8.98
C ILE A 132 -15.69 -5.77 -7.92
N ALA A 133 -15.99 -4.48 -8.00
CA ALA A 133 -15.50 -3.48 -7.06
C ALA A 133 -16.44 -3.25 -5.86
N SER A 134 -17.75 -3.45 -6.03
CA SER A 134 -18.75 -3.14 -4.99
C SER A 134 -19.43 -4.36 -4.34
N GLY A 135 -19.46 -5.50 -5.02
CA GLY A 135 -20.25 -6.68 -4.65
C GLY A 135 -19.59 -7.62 -3.64
N SER A 136 -19.71 -8.93 -3.84
CA SER A 136 -19.14 -9.92 -2.90
C SER A 136 -17.61 -9.87 -2.84
N ARG A 137 -17.04 -9.65 -1.65
CA ARG A 137 -15.59 -9.69 -1.41
C ARG A 137 -14.98 -11.04 -1.76
N LYS A 138 -15.69 -12.14 -1.51
CA LYS A 138 -15.22 -13.48 -1.90
C LYS A 138 -15.04 -13.56 -3.41
N ARG A 139 -16.08 -13.19 -4.19
CA ARG A 139 -15.98 -13.25 -5.65
C ARG A 139 -14.91 -12.29 -6.19
N ALA A 140 -14.77 -11.09 -5.60
CA ALA A 140 -13.69 -10.19 -5.98
C ALA A 140 -12.30 -10.80 -5.75
N ARG A 141 -12.12 -11.61 -4.69
CA ARG A 141 -10.86 -12.34 -4.46
C ARG A 141 -10.65 -13.46 -5.47
N ASP A 142 -11.70 -14.23 -5.75
CA ASP A 142 -11.66 -15.27 -6.78
C ASP A 142 -11.21 -14.66 -8.14
N TRP A 143 -11.79 -13.51 -8.52
CA TRP A 143 -11.34 -12.72 -9.67
C TRP A 143 -9.89 -12.24 -9.54
N SER A 144 -9.48 -11.73 -8.38
CA SER A 144 -8.11 -11.22 -8.17
C SER A 144 -7.06 -12.32 -8.33
N GLN A 145 -7.37 -13.53 -7.87
CA GLN A 145 -6.51 -14.72 -8.03
C GLN A 145 -6.35 -15.06 -9.51
N ASP A 146 -7.45 -15.15 -10.25
CA ASP A 146 -7.40 -15.47 -11.68
C ASP A 146 -6.73 -14.37 -12.53
N LEU A 147 -6.97 -13.10 -12.21
CA LEU A 147 -6.31 -11.95 -12.85
C LEU A 147 -4.80 -11.96 -12.56
N TYR A 148 -4.39 -12.30 -11.35
CA TYR A 148 -2.98 -12.44 -10.99
C TYR A 148 -2.30 -13.52 -11.83
N GLU A 149 -2.94 -14.68 -11.98
CA GLU A 149 -2.43 -15.80 -12.79
C GLU A 149 -2.39 -15.49 -14.29
N ALA A 150 -3.47 -14.89 -14.82
CA ALA A 150 -3.60 -14.58 -16.23
C ALA A 150 -2.58 -13.51 -16.67
N TYR A 151 -2.40 -12.49 -15.84
CA TYR A 151 -1.58 -11.33 -16.15
C TYR A 151 -0.42 -11.24 -15.15
N GLY A 152 0.59 -12.11 -15.28
CA GLY A 152 1.74 -12.18 -14.37
C GLY A 152 2.77 -11.04 -14.51
N THR A 153 2.70 -10.24 -15.58
CA THR A 153 3.71 -9.20 -15.90
C THR A 153 3.33 -7.77 -15.52
N ILE A 154 2.06 -7.50 -15.21
CA ILE A 154 1.59 -6.18 -14.75
C ILE A 154 2.04 -5.86 -13.31
N ASP A 155 1.84 -4.63 -12.85
CA ASP A 155 2.19 -4.21 -11.49
C ASP A 155 1.03 -4.34 -10.51
N GLY A 156 -0.20 -4.56 -10.98
CA GLY A 156 -1.37 -4.58 -10.11
C GLY A 156 -2.68 -4.26 -10.82
N LEU A 157 -3.69 -3.89 -10.05
CA LEU A 157 -5.02 -3.53 -10.55
C LEU A 157 -5.34 -2.08 -10.20
N TYR A 158 -5.95 -1.38 -11.13
CA TYR A 158 -6.53 -0.06 -10.97
C TYR A 158 -8.04 -0.19 -11.02
N TYR A 159 -8.75 0.21 -9.96
CA TYR A 159 -10.17 -0.09 -9.81
C TYR A 159 -10.96 1.10 -9.23
N PRO A 160 -12.27 1.18 -9.52
CA PRO A 160 -13.12 2.24 -8.98
C PRO A 160 -13.47 1.93 -7.51
N SER A 161 -13.20 2.85 -6.59
CA SER A 161 -13.60 2.68 -5.19
C SER A 161 -15.12 2.58 -5.08
N SER A 162 -15.58 1.58 -4.31
CA SER A 162 -17.01 1.42 -3.98
C SER A 162 -17.50 2.42 -2.92
N MET A 163 -16.58 3.16 -2.31
CA MET A 163 -16.83 4.00 -1.13
C MET A 163 -16.63 5.48 -1.37
N ASN A 164 -15.93 5.85 -2.44
CA ASN A 164 -15.67 7.24 -2.79
C ASN A 164 -16.12 7.55 -4.22
N GLY A 165 -17.39 7.27 -4.55
CA GLY A 165 -17.97 7.67 -5.84
C GLY A 165 -17.21 7.20 -7.08
N HIS A 166 -16.64 5.99 -7.07
CA HIS A 166 -15.78 5.46 -8.14
C HIS A 166 -14.42 6.15 -8.30
N ALA A 167 -14.00 6.95 -7.32
CA ALA A 167 -12.66 7.51 -7.29
C ALA A 167 -11.61 6.39 -7.39
N PRO A 168 -10.50 6.64 -8.10
CA PRO A 168 -9.47 5.65 -8.28
C PRO A 168 -8.83 5.12 -7.00
N ALA A 169 -8.79 3.79 -6.89
CA ALA A 169 -7.95 3.06 -5.95
C ALA A 169 -7.09 2.06 -6.73
N LEU A 170 -6.01 1.61 -6.11
CA LEU A 170 -5.14 0.62 -6.70
C LEU A 170 -4.68 -0.42 -5.69
N VAL A 171 -4.39 -1.58 -6.22
CA VAL A 171 -3.64 -2.63 -5.54
C VAL A 171 -2.42 -2.94 -6.39
N THR A 172 -1.25 -2.96 -5.77
CA THR A 172 0.02 -3.24 -6.44
C THR A 172 0.74 -4.42 -5.81
N ARG A 173 1.55 -5.11 -6.61
CA ARG A 173 2.42 -6.22 -6.23
C ARG A 173 3.88 -5.86 -6.46
N GLY A 174 4.79 -6.56 -5.78
CA GLY A 174 6.23 -6.32 -5.89
C GLY A 174 6.87 -5.96 -4.56
N GLN A 175 8.02 -5.29 -4.65
CA GLN A 175 8.78 -4.83 -3.48
C GLN A 175 8.84 -3.31 -3.44
N PRO A 176 8.95 -2.70 -2.24
CA PRO A 176 9.14 -1.27 -2.15
C PRO A 176 10.42 -0.88 -2.87
N ASP A 177 10.32 0.15 -3.69
CA ASP A 177 11.45 0.68 -4.44
C ASP A 177 12.41 1.38 -3.47
N ALA A 178 13.67 0.93 -3.46
CA ALA A 178 14.70 1.44 -2.56
C ALA A 178 14.90 2.96 -2.72
N GLU A 179 14.67 3.51 -3.91
CA GLU A 179 14.68 4.94 -4.17
C GLU A 179 13.58 5.67 -3.39
N VAL A 180 12.39 5.08 -3.27
CA VAL A 180 11.25 5.65 -2.55
C VAL A 180 11.55 5.70 -1.06
N ILE A 181 12.12 4.63 -0.52
CA ILE A 181 12.59 4.59 0.86
C ILE A 181 13.62 5.69 1.08
N ARG A 182 14.60 5.83 0.18
CA ARG A 182 15.64 6.85 0.29
C ARG A 182 15.09 8.28 0.22
N ARG A 183 14.15 8.57 -0.69
CA ARG A 183 13.51 9.88 -0.79
C ARG A 183 12.69 10.24 0.44
N HIS A 184 12.00 9.26 1.03
CA HIS A 184 11.27 9.49 2.29
C HIS A 184 12.23 9.77 3.44
N LEU A 185 13.33 9.02 3.52
CA LEU A 185 14.38 9.26 4.50
C LEU A 185 15.02 10.63 4.31
N GLN A 186 15.32 11.04 3.08
CA GLN A 186 15.86 12.38 2.80
C GLN A 186 14.86 13.48 3.18
N ALA A 187 13.60 13.37 2.77
CA ALA A 187 12.57 14.37 3.10
C ALA A 187 12.36 14.49 4.62
N LEU A 188 12.51 13.38 5.34
CA LEU A 188 12.48 13.33 6.78
C LEU A 188 13.72 14.00 7.40
N GLU A 189 14.92 13.72 6.91
CA GLU A 189 16.16 14.38 7.35
C GLU A 189 16.13 15.89 7.11
N ASP A 190 15.64 16.31 5.94
CA ASP A 190 15.46 17.71 5.58
C ASP A 190 14.46 18.38 6.53
N ALA A 191 13.30 17.73 6.76
CA ALA A 191 12.32 18.22 7.72
C ALA A 191 12.93 18.35 9.12
N LEU A 192 13.61 17.32 9.64
CA LEU A 192 14.25 17.38 10.95
C LEU A 192 15.33 18.46 11.04
N THR A 193 16.08 18.70 9.96
CA THR A 193 17.08 19.77 9.87
C THR A 193 16.43 21.16 9.93
N HIS A 194 15.32 21.35 9.22
CA HIS A 194 14.55 22.59 9.25
C HIS A 194 13.82 22.83 10.58
N LEU A 195 13.47 21.76 11.28
CA LEU A 195 12.72 21.83 12.54
C LEU A 195 13.63 21.96 13.78
N ARG A 196 14.91 21.55 13.68
CA ARG A 196 15.93 21.64 14.74
C ARG A 196 16.08 23.04 15.38
N PRO A 197 16.11 24.15 14.63
CA PRO A 197 16.22 25.50 15.19
C PRO A 197 14.99 25.94 16.01
N HIS A 198 13.88 25.22 15.90
CA HIS A 198 12.60 25.59 16.50
C HIS A 198 12.14 24.63 17.61
N ALA A 199 13.07 23.85 18.16
CA ALA A 199 12.81 22.97 19.31
C ALA A 199 12.26 23.79 20.49
N GLY A 200 10.97 23.59 20.82
CA GLY A 200 10.26 24.31 21.88
C GLY A 200 8.90 24.90 21.48
N ASN A 201 8.56 24.91 20.19
CA ASN A 201 7.25 25.38 19.72
C ASN A 201 6.26 24.20 19.55
N THR A 202 5.15 24.22 20.30
CA THR A 202 4.24 23.07 20.52
C THR A 202 3.54 22.57 19.25
N ALA A 203 3.23 23.45 18.31
CA ALA A 203 2.65 23.06 17.02
C ALA A 203 3.65 22.29 16.13
N MET A 204 4.93 22.60 16.31
CA MET A 204 6.03 22.06 15.51
C MET A 204 6.64 20.80 16.14
N GLN A 205 6.50 20.64 17.46
CA GLN A 205 6.71 19.36 18.15
C GLN A 205 5.84 18.25 17.56
N LEU A 206 4.61 18.52 17.12
CA LEU A 206 3.75 17.52 16.50
C LEU A 206 4.29 17.07 15.13
N CYS A 207 4.86 17.99 14.34
CA CYS A 207 5.51 17.68 13.06
C CYS A 207 6.83 16.92 13.26
N THR A 208 7.64 17.34 14.24
CA THR A 208 8.88 16.66 14.62
C THR A 208 8.60 15.27 15.20
N GLN A 209 7.53 15.11 15.99
CA GLN A 209 7.10 13.82 16.53
C GLN A 209 6.61 12.91 15.42
N ASN A 210 5.79 13.40 14.48
CA ASN A 210 5.37 12.61 13.31
C ASN A 210 6.56 12.19 12.44
N ALA A 211 7.52 13.09 12.25
CA ALA A 211 8.76 12.82 11.53
C ALA A 211 9.60 11.74 12.25
N LEU A 212 9.80 11.87 13.56
CA LEU A 212 10.51 10.89 14.38
C LEU A 212 9.77 9.55 14.48
N ASP A 213 8.44 9.54 14.50
CA ASP A 213 7.63 8.33 14.47
C ASP A 213 7.82 7.63 13.12
N VAL A 214 7.78 8.36 11.99
CA VAL A 214 8.11 7.82 10.66
C VAL A 214 9.54 7.27 10.61
N ALA A 215 10.53 7.96 11.22
CA ALA A 215 11.92 7.53 11.28
C ALA A 215 12.09 6.22 12.06
N THR A 216 11.49 6.16 13.25
CA THR A 216 11.47 5.00 14.14
C THR A 216 10.83 3.80 13.44
N HIS A 217 9.78 4.04 12.66
CA HIS A 217 9.12 3.00 11.88
C HIS A 217 9.91 2.54 10.64
N ILE A 218 10.79 3.37 10.06
CA ILE A 218 11.71 2.95 8.99
C ILE A 218 12.88 2.14 9.57
N ALA A 219 13.37 2.49 10.76
CA ALA A 219 14.43 1.74 11.46
C ALA A 219 13.94 0.37 11.96
N ALA A 220 12.81 0.34 12.70
CA ALA A 220 12.11 -0.90 13.01
C ALA A 220 11.76 -1.65 11.71
N GLY A 221 11.41 -0.87 10.68
CA GLY A 221 11.21 -1.18 9.26
C GLY A 221 12.32 -1.96 8.54
N SER A 222 13.50 -2.02 9.14
CA SER A 222 14.69 -2.66 8.58
C SER A 222 15.23 -3.79 9.48
N GLY A 223 14.48 -4.16 10.53
CA GLY A 223 14.87 -5.22 11.48
C GLY A 223 15.80 -4.77 12.59
N VAL A 224 15.94 -3.45 12.79
CA VAL A 224 16.77 -2.86 13.84
C VAL A 224 15.88 -2.49 15.03
N ASP A 225 16.11 -3.12 16.18
CA ASP A 225 15.41 -2.79 17.42
C ASP A 225 16.14 -1.61 18.09
N ALA A 226 15.46 -0.49 18.25
CA ALA A 226 16.05 0.74 18.78
C ALA A 226 15.10 1.36 19.83
N PRO A 227 15.42 1.25 21.13
CA PRO A 227 14.52 1.65 22.20
C PRO A 227 14.45 3.18 22.43
N GLU A 228 15.38 3.96 21.86
CA GLU A 228 15.47 5.41 22.09
C GLU A 228 15.89 6.21 20.83
N TYR A 229 15.35 7.44 20.69
CA TYR A 229 15.45 8.28 19.49
C TYR A 229 16.86 8.65 19.04
N ALA A 230 17.80 8.85 19.97
CA ALA A 230 19.19 9.17 19.63
C ALA A 230 19.87 8.00 18.89
N THR A 231 19.58 6.78 19.32
CA THR A 231 20.09 5.54 18.73
C THR A 231 19.55 5.32 17.31
N ILE A 232 18.35 5.80 16.98
CA ILE A 232 17.76 5.68 15.63
C ILE A 232 18.52 6.55 14.62
N ILE A 233 18.86 7.78 15.00
CA ILE A 233 19.59 8.72 14.14
C ILE A 233 21.01 8.19 13.87
N ASP A 234 21.70 7.68 14.89
CA ASP A 234 23.04 7.13 14.76
C ASP A 234 23.07 5.83 13.92
N ARG A 235 22.04 4.97 14.04
CA ARG A 235 21.93 3.73 13.23
C ARG A 235 21.54 3.97 11.78
N LEU A 236 20.77 5.02 11.48
CA LEU A 236 20.50 5.43 10.09
C LEU A 236 21.78 5.90 9.37
N ALA A 237 22.72 6.51 10.10
CA ALA A 237 24.05 6.85 9.58
C ALA A 237 24.90 5.59 9.30
N GLU A 238 24.84 4.57 10.18
CA GLU A 238 25.58 3.31 10.00
C GLU A 238 25.12 2.47 8.80
N LEU A 239 23.85 2.58 8.39
CA LEU A 239 23.34 1.94 7.17
C LEU A 239 23.89 2.58 5.86
N ARG A 240 24.82 3.55 5.96
CA ARG A 240 25.33 4.40 4.86
C ARG A 240 24.21 5.15 4.12
N ILE A 241 23.13 5.45 4.84
CA ILE A 241 22.00 6.23 4.31
C ILE A 241 22.18 7.72 4.63
N SER A 242 23.06 8.09 5.57
CA SER A 242 23.56 9.47 5.71
C SER A 242 25.06 9.55 5.37
N ARG A 243 25.47 10.61 4.66
CA ARG A 243 26.91 10.94 4.52
C ARG A 243 27.36 11.62 5.80
N THR A 244 28.06 10.90 6.65
CA THR A 244 29.02 11.53 7.58
C THR A 244 30.44 11.30 7.06
N GLY A 245 31.12 12.39 6.71
CA GLY A 245 32.53 12.42 6.35
C GLY A 245 32.98 13.84 6.00
N PRO A 246 34.09 14.34 6.57
CA PRO A 246 34.27 15.75 6.94
C PRO A 246 34.60 16.65 5.76
N SER A 247 34.27 17.93 5.93
CA SER A 247 34.77 19.04 5.14
C SER A 247 36.31 19.05 5.11
N ARG A 248 36.85 19.01 3.90
CA ARG A 248 38.02 19.79 3.51
C ARG A 248 37.75 20.42 2.15
#